data_AF-A0A368F407-F1
#
_entry.id   AF-A0A368F407-F1
#
_cell.length_a   1.000
_cell.length_b   1.000
_cell.length_c   1.000
_cell.angle_alpha   90.00
_cell.angle_beta   90.00
_cell.angle_gamma   90.00
#
_symmetry.space_group_name_H-M   'P 1'
#
loop_
_entity.id
_entity.type
_entity.pdbx_description
1 polymer ?
#
loop_
_entity_poly.entity_id
_entity_poly.type
_entity_poly.pdbx_seq_one_letter_code
_entity_poly.pdbx_strand_id
1 'polypeptide(L)'
;TATIKRFFDHILEVRPNVIVTYNGDFFDWPFVETRARIRGINMEDEIGFAKDSADEFKSRNCIHMDAFRWVKRDSYLPVGSQNLKAVAKAKLRYDPVEVDPEDMCKMAREDPQSLANYSVSDAVATYYLYMKYVHPFVFALCTIIPLGPDDVLRKGSGTLCEALLMVEAFHNNIVFPNKFTGDGGHVEALEAGVFRADIPCKFRLAPAALKSLRDSVPETIEKELIREFGIPLENVVDFEERCAEVQETFDNLLAIPARMENPRIYHLDVGAMYPNIILTNRLQPCAMVNEEICMACTYNRPDAKCKRVMNWEWRGELNYCRRVYGRTHLTRLEMRQTMICQRENAFYVDTVKAFRDRRYEYKELLKKAKGSLDEISKDDIAGIKAAQGRVVLYESLQLAHKCILNSFYGYVMRKGSRWFSMEMAGIVCHTGANIITEARKLVEQIGKPLELDTDGKFTFYGCAPFFFSRL
;
A
#
# COMPACT_ATOMS: atom_id res chain seq x y z
N THR A 1 38.88 23.82 -2.91
CA THR A 1 38.10 25.02 -2.54
C THR A 1 37.26 25.52 -3.69
N ALA A 2 37.83 25.67 -4.90
CA ALA A 2 37.10 26.10 -6.09
C ALA A 2 35.83 25.29 -6.41
N THR A 3 35.87 23.96 -6.35
CA THR A 3 34.70 23.10 -6.66
C THR A 3 33.52 23.36 -5.72
N ILE A 4 33.75 23.44 -4.40
CA ILE A 4 32.69 23.68 -3.42
C ILE A 4 32.11 25.08 -3.59
N LYS A 5 32.96 26.10 -3.78
CA LYS A 5 32.50 27.46 -4.06
C LYS A 5 31.65 27.51 -5.32
N ARG A 6 32.12 26.93 -6.43
CA ARG A 6 31.35 26.89 -7.68
C ARG A 6 29.99 26.19 -7.50
N PHE A 7 29.94 25.10 -6.72
CA PHE A 7 28.69 24.42 -6.42
C PHE A 7 27.71 25.31 -5.64
N PHE A 8 28.18 26.00 -4.59
CA PHE A 8 27.36 26.92 -3.81
C PHE A 8 26.93 28.15 -4.61
N ASP A 9 27.86 28.77 -5.35
CA ASP A 9 27.58 29.89 -6.24
C ASP A 9 26.50 29.52 -7.26
N HIS A 10 26.55 28.30 -7.80
CA HIS A 10 25.56 27.85 -8.77
C HIS A 10 24.17 27.65 -8.14
N ILE A 11 24.08 27.14 -6.90
CA ILE A 11 22.81 27.06 -6.15
C ILE A 11 22.23 28.47 -5.96
N LEU A 12 23.06 29.44 -5.59
CA LEU A 12 22.64 30.84 -5.38
C LEU A 12 22.21 31.54 -6.68
N GLU A 13 22.84 31.18 -7.79
CA GLU A 13 22.54 31.67 -9.13
C GLU A 13 21.17 31.17 -9.62
N VAL A 14 20.93 29.85 -9.55
CA VAL A 14 19.70 29.24 -10.09
C VAL A 14 18.52 29.25 -9.12
N ARG A 15 18.78 29.46 -7.82
CA ARG A 15 17.77 29.58 -6.74
C ARG A 15 16.74 28.45 -6.76
N PRO A 16 17.17 27.18 -6.61
CA PRO A 16 16.26 26.06 -6.73
C PRO A 16 15.25 26.03 -5.58
N ASN A 17 13.98 25.78 -5.88
CA ASN A 17 12.96 25.52 -4.86
C ASN A 17 13.04 24.10 -4.29
N VAL A 18 13.63 23.18 -5.06
CA VAL A 18 13.82 21.78 -4.67
C VAL A 18 15.22 21.34 -5.06
N ILE A 19 15.97 20.76 -4.12
CA ILE A 19 17.19 19.99 -4.39
C ILE A 19 16.90 18.52 -4.09
N VAL A 20 17.30 17.66 -5.00
CA VAL A 20 17.03 16.21 -4.95
C VAL A 20 18.35 15.47 -4.79
N THR A 21 18.37 14.48 -3.90
CA THR A 21 19.50 13.56 -3.73
C THR A 21 19.02 12.11 -3.68
N TYR A 22 19.94 11.16 -3.68
CA TYR A 22 19.67 9.76 -3.36
C TYR A 22 20.53 9.34 -2.18
N ASN A 23 19.92 9.22 -0.99
CA ASN A 23 20.61 9.02 0.28
C ASN A 23 21.49 10.22 0.70
N GLY A 24 21.13 11.42 0.25
CA GLY A 24 21.93 12.62 0.52
C GLY A 24 21.94 13.08 1.96
N ASP A 25 20.90 12.73 2.75
CA ASP A 25 20.90 13.04 4.19
C ASP A 25 22.07 12.35 4.92
N PHE A 26 22.45 11.14 4.50
CA PHE A 26 23.43 10.30 5.21
C PHE A 26 24.78 10.16 4.50
N PHE A 27 24.93 10.69 3.29
CA PHE A 27 26.19 10.64 2.56
C PHE A 27 26.56 12.00 1.96
N ASP A 28 25.84 12.46 0.93
CA ASP A 28 26.21 13.62 0.12
C ASP A 28 26.35 14.91 0.92
N TRP A 29 25.30 15.29 1.66
CA TRP A 29 25.31 16.54 2.43
C TRP A 29 26.30 16.54 3.60
N PRO A 30 26.37 15.49 4.46
CA PRO A 30 27.41 15.43 5.49
C PRO A 30 28.82 15.53 4.91
N PHE A 31 29.06 14.92 3.74
CA PHE A 31 30.35 14.96 3.08
C PHE A 31 30.66 16.38 2.58
N VAL A 32 29.74 17.02 1.86
CA VAL A 32 29.90 18.40 1.37
C VAL A 32 30.12 19.36 2.54
N GLU A 33 29.31 19.28 3.60
CA GLU A 33 29.43 20.10 4.80
C GLU A 33 30.81 19.95 5.45
N THR A 34 31.26 18.72 5.70
CA THR A 34 32.55 18.45 6.33
C THR A 34 33.70 18.98 5.48
N ARG A 35 33.63 18.81 4.15
CA ARG A 35 34.65 19.30 3.23
C ARG A 35 34.63 20.83 3.10
N ALA A 36 33.47 21.47 3.22
CA ALA A 36 33.34 22.93 3.29
C ALA A 36 33.97 23.47 4.58
N ARG A 37 33.66 22.85 5.73
CA ARG A 37 34.18 23.22 7.06
C ARG A 37 35.70 23.18 7.14
N ILE A 38 36.34 22.12 6.62
CA ILE A 38 37.81 22.01 6.54
C ILE A 38 38.45 23.19 5.80
N ARG A 39 37.70 23.85 4.90
CA ARG A 39 38.16 24.98 4.07
C ARG A 39 37.71 26.33 4.60
N GLY A 40 37.16 26.38 5.82
CA GLY A 40 36.65 27.60 6.45
C GLY A 40 35.38 28.14 5.80
N ILE A 41 34.59 27.29 5.13
CA ILE A 41 33.31 27.67 4.51
C ILE A 41 32.18 27.07 5.35
N ASN A 42 31.24 27.90 5.81
CA ASN A 42 30.05 27.44 6.52
C ASN A 42 28.91 27.21 5.51
N MET A 43 28.44 25.98 5.39
CA MET A 43 27.40 25.61 4.42
C MET A 43 26.03 26.25 4.76
N GLU A 44 25.72 26.44 6.03
CA GLU A 44 24.47 27.07 6.46
C GLU A 44 24.44 28.55 6.06
N ASP A 45 25.54 29.27 6.30
CA ASP A 45 25.65 30.69 5.96
C ASP A 45 25.63 30.92 4.43
N GLU A 46 26.25 30.01 3.67
CA GLU A 46 26.40 30.16 2.21
C GLU A 46 25.13 29.79 1.44
N ILE A 47 24.48 28.67 1.77
CA ILE A 47 23.34 28.15 0.99
C ILE A 47 22.09 27.83 1.84
N GLY A 48 22.12 28.07 3.15
CA GLY A 48 20.97 27.89 4.04
C GLY A 48 20.64 26.43 4.38
N PHE A 49 21.54 25.49 4.10
CA PHE A 49 21.38 24.08 4.45
C PHE A 49 22.09 23.73 5.75
N ALA A 50 21.35 23.16 6.69
CA ALA A 50 21.86 22.70 7.98
C ALA A 50 21.18 21.40 8.42
N LYS A 51 21.80 20.70 9.38
CA LYS A 51 21.21 19.53 10.02
C LYS A 51 20.12 19.94 11.00
N ASP A 52 19.01 19.20 10.99
CA ASP A 52 18.01 19.28 12.04
C ASP A 52 18.29 18.31 13.20
N SER A 53 17.36 18.21 14.15
CA SER A 53 17.47 17.31 15.30
C SER A 53 17.42 15.81 14.95
N ALA A 54 17.09 15.46 13.71
CA ALA A 54 17.04 14.09 13.21
C ALA A 54 18.27 13.76 12.32
N ASP A 55 19.30 14.61 12.33
CA ASP A 55 20.48 14.53 11.46
C ASP A 55 20.15 14.61 9.96
N GLU A 56 19.02 15.23 9.60
CA GLU A 56 18.59 15.41 8.22
C GLU A 56 18.93 16.82 7.73
N PHE A 57 19.37 16.95 6.47
CA PHE A 57 19.73 18.26 5.92
C PHE A 57 18.50 18.93 5.35
N LYS A 58 18.20 20.13 5.86
CA LYS A 58 17.03 20.93 5.48
C LYS A 58 17.43 22.39 5.26
N SER A 59 16.59 23.09 4.52
CA SER A 59 16.71 24.53 4.28
C SER A 59 15.33 25.18 4.39
N ARG A 60 15.30 26.48 4.71
CA ARG A 60 14.05 27.25 4.83
C ARG A 60 13.45 27.61 3.47
N ASN A 61 14.29 27.88 2.48
CA ASN A 61 13.90 28.37 1.15
C ASN A 61 13.97 27.29 0.07
N CYS A 62 14.55 26.13 0.37
CA CYS A 62 14.70 25.03 -0.55
C CYS A 62 14.31 23.70 0.11
N ILE A 63 13.40 22.96 -0.52
CA ILE A 63 12.99 21.64 -0.06
C ILE A 63 14.07 20.63 -0.44
N HIS A 64 14.45 19.78 0.51
CA HIS A 64 15.37 18.69 0.25
C HIS A 64 14.61 17.38 0.00
N MET A 65 14.56 16.94 -1.25
CA MET A 65 13.92 15.69 -1.63
C MET A 65 14.94 14.55 -1.71
N ASP A 66 15.21 13.89 -0.59
CA ASP A 66 15.98 12.64 -0.59
C ASP A 66 15.11 11.49 -1.13
N ALA A 67 15.30 11.16 -2.41
CA ALA A 67 14.54 10.14 -3.11
C ALA A 67 14.63 8.75 -2.44
N PHE A 68 15.69 8.49 -1.68
CA PHE A 68 15.86 7.22 -0.99
C PHE A 68 14.81 7.00 0.12
N ARG A 69 14.28 8.09 0.70
CA ARG A 69 13.19 8.02 1.68
C ARG A 69 11.90 7.50 1.04
N TRP A 70 11.57 7.99 -0.15
CA TRP A 70 10.47 7.46 -0.96
C TRP A 70 10.72 6.01 -1.36
N VAL A 71 11.95 5.66 -1.74
CA VAL A 71 12.30 4.27 -2.09
C VAL A 71 12.01 3.33 -0.93
N LYS A 72 12.46 3.66 0.27
CA LYS A 72 12.24 2.84 1.47
C LYS A 72 10.76 2.66 1.82
N ARG A 73 9.97 3.72 1.71
CA ARG A 73 8.59 3.76 2.22
C ARG A 73 7.54 3.38 1.17
N ASP A 74 7.67 3.87 -0.05
CA ASP A 74 6.57 3.92 -1.02
C ASP A 74 6.89 3.19 -2.35
N SER A 75 8.12 2.74 -2.58
CA SER A 75 8.46 2.07 -3.85
C SER A 75 7.96 0.63 -3.97
N TYR A 76 7.65 0.00 -2.83
CA TYR A 76 7.36 -1.44 -2.70
C TYR A 76 8.50 -2.36 -3.19
N LEU A 77 9.73 -1.85 -3.28
CA LEU A 77 10.90 -2.66 -3.63
C LEU A 77 11.46 -3.38 -2.38
N PRO A 78 11.89 -4.64 -2.53
CA PRO A 78 12.53 -5.37 -1.44
C PRO A 78 13.82 -4.67 -1.03
N VAL A 79 14.20 -4.81 0.24
CA VAL A 79 15.36 -4.09 0.84
C VAL A 79 16.64 -4.29 0.02
N GLY A 80 16.88 -5.50 -0.50
CA GLY A 80 18.05 -5.80 -1.35
C GLY A 80 18.07 -5.10 -2.71
N SER A 81 16.96 -4.49 -3.13
CA SER A 81 16.82 -3.79 -4.43
C SER A 81 16.58 -2.28 -4.26
N GLN A 82 17.00 -1.71 -3.13
CA GLN A 82 16.85 -0.28 -2.83
C GLN A 82 18.12 0.54 -3.12
N ASN A 83 19.13 -0.02 -3.79
CA ASN A 83 20.22 0.81 -4.32
C ASN A 83 19.78 1.54 -5.60
N LEU A 84 20.44 2.65 -5.93
CA LEU A 84 20.03 3.52 -7.04
C LEU A 84 19.96 2.76 -8.37
N LYS A 85 20.89 1.83 -8.63
CA LYS A 85 20.91 1.00 -9.84
C LYS A 85 19.68 0.12 -9.95
N ALA A 86 19.39 -0.67 -8.91
CA ALA A 86 18.23 -1.56 -8.88
C ALA A 86 16.93 -0.77 -9.00
N VAL A 87 16.85 0.40 -8.36
CA VAL A 87 15.70 1.30 -8.46
C VAL A 87 15.56 1.86 -9.88
N ALA A 88 16.64 2.33 -10.50
CA ALA A 88 16.63 2.84 -11.87
C ALA A 88 16.19 1.74 -12.85
N LYS A 89 16.70 0.52 -12.70
CA LYS A 89 16.29 -0.63 -13.50
C LYS A 89 14.81 -0.97 -13.32
N ALA A 90 14.34 -1.04 -12.07
CA ALA A 90 12.97 -1.43 -11.75
C ALA A 90 11.93 -0.35 -12.10
N LYS A 91 12.26 0.93 -11.92
CA LYS A 91 11.32 2.05 -12.09
C LYS A 91 11.52 2.78 -13.41
N LEU A 92 12.76 3.10 -13.79
CA LEU A 92 13.06 3.87 -15.00
C LEU A 92 13.29 2.99 -16.24
N ARG A 93 13.41 1.66 -16.08
CA ARG A 93 13.56 0.66 -17.15
C ARG A 93 14.79 0.87 -18.04
N TYR A 94 15.88 1.34 -17.45
CA TYR A 94 17.20 1.35 -18.10
C TYR A 94 18.26 0.82 -17.13
N ASP A 95 19.37 0.31 -17.67
CA ASP A 95 20.51 -0.14 -16.87
C ASP A 95 21.51 1.02 -16.77
N PRO A 96 21.68 1.65 -15.59
CA PRO A 96 22.67 2.70 -15.43
C PRO A 96 24.09 2.13 -15.46
N VAL A 97 25.06 3.00 -15.76
CA VAL A 97 26.48 2.64 -15.69
C VAL A 97 26.82 2.20 -14.27
N GLU A 98 27.52 1.08 -14.14
CA GLU A 98 27.97 0.56 -12.85
C GLU A 98 29.49 0.62 -12.77
N VAL A 99 29.98 1.06 -11.61
CA VAL A 99 31.39 1.11 -11.27
C VAL A 99 31.54 0.52 -9.88
N ASP A 100 32.51 -0.38 -9.70
CA ASP A 100 32.83 -0.90 -8.37
C ASP A 100 33.41 0.24 -7.51
N PRO A 101 32.92 0.46 -6.28
CA PRO A 101 33.38 1.58 -5.44
C PRO A 101 34.90 1.60 -5.21
N GLU A 102 35.53 0.42 -5.15
CA GLU A 102 36.98 0.27 -4.95
C GLU A 102 37.80 0.77 -6.16
N ASP A 103 37.21 0.73 -7.36
CA ASP A 103 37.89 1.17 -8.59
C ASP A 103 37.78 2.67 -8.82
N MET A 104 36.83 3.37 -8.17
CA MET A 104 36.58 4.81 -8.41
C MET A 104 37.84 5.67 -8.23
N CYS A 105 38.64 5.42 -7.19
CA CYS A 105 39.88 6.17 -6.94
C CYS A 105 40.98 5.88 -7.96
N LYS A 106 40.99 4.68 -8.53
CA LYS A 106 41.91 4.29 -9.60
C LYS A 106 41.47 4.92 -10.92
N MET A 107 40.19 4.82 -11.25
CA MET A 107 39.59 5.45 -12.44
C MET A 107 39.78 6.96 -12.44
N ALA A 108 39.70 7.64 -11.31
CA ALA A 108 39.96 9.08 -11.23
C ALA A 108 41.35 9.48 -11.78
N ARG A 109 42.34 8.59 -11.71
CA ARG A 109 43.71 8.81 -12.22
C ARG A 109 43.91 8.24 -13.63
N GLU A 110 43.35 7.08 -13.90
CA GLU A 110 43.64 6.29 -15.10
C GLU A 110 42.58 6.44 -16.20
N ASP A 111 41.31 6.60 -15.84
CA ASP A 111 40.18 6.73 -16.76
C ASP A 111 39.11 7.72 -16.22
N PRO A 112 39.44 9.03 -16.18
CA PRO A 112 38.55 10.04 -15.61
C PRO A 112 37.27 10.23 -16.44
N GLN A 113 37.28 9.90 -17.74
CA GLN A 113 36.11 10.07 -18.61
C GLN A 113 35.02 9.06 -18.24
N SER A 114 35.39 7.79 -18.02
CA SER A 114 34.41 6.78 -17.58
C SER A 114 33.85 7.10 -16.19
N LEU A 115 34.69 7.59 -15.27
CA LEU A 115 34.23 8.01 -13.94
C LEU A 115 33.26 9.21 -14.02
N ALA A 116 33.53 10.17 -14.90
CA ALA A 116 32.64 11.29 -15.13
C ALA A 116 31.29 10.84 -15.73
N ASN A 117 31.31 9.90 -16.69
CA ASN A 117 30.10 9.33 -17.26
C ASN A 117 29.25 8.60 -16.20
N TYR A 118 29.88 7.85 -15.30
CA TYR A 118 29.23 7.24 -14.14
C TYR A 118 28.58 8.29 -13.24
N SER A 119 29.31 9.35 -12.87
CA SER A 119 28.78 10.43 -12.03
C SER A 119 27.57 11.14 -12.68
N VAL A 120 27.60 11.38 -13.98
CA VAL A 120 26.46 11.95 -14.73
C VAL A 120 25.28 10.97 -14.77
N SER A 121 25.54 9.68 -14.95
CA SER A 121 24.50 8.64 -14.94
C SER A 121 23.72 8.63 -13.62
N ASP A 122 24.39 8.73 -12.48
CA ASP A 122 23.73 8.78 -11.15
C ASP A 122 22.87 10.05 -10.97
N ALA A 123 23.37 11.20 -11.42
CA ALA A 123 22.60 12.46 -11.39
C ALA A 123 21.35 12.38 -12.28
N VAL A 124 21.47 11.82 -13.48
CA VAL A 124 20.36 11.60 -14.42
C VAL A 124 19.33 10.62 -13.85
N ALA A 125 19.79 9.52 -13.26
CA ALA A 125 18.95 8.53 -12.59
C ALA A 125 18.12 9.19 -11.48
N THR A 126 18.80 9.93 -10.60
CA THR A 126 18.19 10.61 -9.45
C THR A 126 17.16 11.65 -9.90
N TYR A 127 17.50 12.47 -10.89
CA TYR A 127 16.60 13.50 -11.42
C TYR A 127 15.33 12.89 -12.04
N TYR A 128 15.46 11.87 -12.89
CA TYR A 128 14.30 11.26 -13.53
C TYR A 128 13.47 10.40 -12.57
N LEU A 129 14.11 9.75 -11.59
CA LEU A 129 13.40 9.06 -10.50
C LEU A 129 12.52 10.06 -9.74
N TYR A 130 13.08 11.23 -9.40
CA TYR A 130 12.32 12.28 -8.75
C TYR A 130 11.18 12.80 -9.62
N MET A 131 11.47 13.24 -10.84
CA MET A 131 10.47 13.87 -11.71
C MET A 131 9.32 12.94 -12.07
N LYS A 132 9.58 11.65 -12.26
CA LYS A 132 8.56 10.67 -12.66
C LYS A 132 7.78 10.08 -11.49
N TYR A 133 8.42 9.89 -10.33
CA TYR A 133 7.82 9.15 -9.21
C TYR A 133 7.67 10.00 -7.96
N VAL A 134 8.76 10.59 -7.45
CA VAL A 134 8.76 11.25 -6.13
C VAL A 134 7.98 12.56 -6.16
N HIS A 135 8.25 13.43 -7.14
CA HIS A 135 7.62 14.74 -7.26
C HIS A 135 6.09 14.66 -7.32
N PRO A 136 5.47 14.00 -8.30
CA PRO A 136 4.01 13.99 -8.40
C PRO A 136 3.36 13.29 -7.20
N PHE A 137 4.01 12.27 -6.61
CA PHE A 137 3.51 11.57 -5.45
C PHE A 137 3.54 12.41 -4.17
N VAL A 138 4.68 13.01 -3.82
CA VAL A 138 4.83 13.80 -2.59
C VAL A 138 3.95 15.04 -2.64
N PHE A 139 3.94 15.76 -3.75
CA PHE A 139 3.09 16.96 -3.87
C PHE A 139 1.60 16.61 -3.94
N ALA A 140 1.21 15.48 -4.53
CA ALA A 140 -0.17 14.98 -4.42
C ALA A 140 -0.57 14.65 -2.98
N LEU A 141 0.34 14.12 -2.15
CA LEU A 141 0.06 13.93 -0.73
C LEU A 141 -0.07 15.26 0.01
N CYS A 142 0.72 16.28 -0.35
CA CYS A 142 0.65 17.60 0.27
C CYS A 142 -0.67 18.35 0.02
N THR A 143 -1.45 17.99 -1.01
CA THR A 143 -2.79 18.58 -1.22
C THR A 143 -3.82 18.04 -0.25
N ILE A 144 -3.49 16.96 0.48
CA ILE A 144 -4.41 16.23 1.36
C ILE A 144 -3.93 16.28 2.81
N ILE A 145 -2.62 16.13 3.02
CA ILE A 145 -2.00 16.08 4.34
C ILE A 145 -1.54 17.49 4.73
N PRO A 146 -1.86 17.98 5.94
CA PRO A 146 -1.51 19.32 6.40
C PRO A 146 -0.03 19.43 6.82
N LEU A 147 0.89 18.96 5.97
CA LEU A 147 2.33 18.93 6.24
C LEU A 147 3.10 19.39 5.01
N GLY A 148 4.27 19.98 5.23
CA GLY A 148 5.17 20.38 4.15
C GLY A 148 5.79 19.17 3.43
N PRO A 149 6.32 19.35 2.20
CA PRO A 149 6.82 18.24 1.40
C PRO A 149 7.99 17.46 2.03
N ASP A 150 8.88 18.13 2.77
CA ASP A 150 9.95 17.48 3.53
C ASP A 150 9.40 16.49 4.57
N ASP A 151 8.35 16.90 5.27
CA ASP A 151 7.68 16.09 6.30
C ASP A 151 6.87 14.96 5.66
N VAL A 152 6.17 15.24 4.57
CA VAL A 152 5.40 14.24 3.80
C VAL A 152 6.31 13.17 3.22
N LEU A 153 7.52 13.51 2.79
CA LEU A 153 8.50 12.54 2.28
C LEU A 153 9.10 11.67 3.40
N ARG A 154 9.35 12.25 4.58
CA ARG A 154 10.16 11.61 5.62
C ARG A 154 9.37 10.93 6.74
N LYS A 155 8.20 11.45 7.11
CA LYS A 155 7.42 10.87 8.22
C LYS A 155 6.80 9.52 7.83
N GLY A 156 6.71 8.60 8.77
CA GLY A 156 6.01 7.34 8.53
C GLY A 156 4.54 7.55 8.14
N SER A 157 3.99 6.65 7.33
CA SER A 157 2.62 6.77 6.81
C SER A 157 1.55 6.84 7.91
N GLY A 158 1.78 6.19 9.06
CA GLY A 158 0.92 6.32 10.24
C GLY A 158 0.92 7.73 10.85
N THR A 159 2.01 8.49 10.75
CA THR A 159 2.04 9.90 11.18
C THR A 159 1.29 10.80 10.20
N LEU A 160 1.37 10.50 8.89
CA LEU A 160 0.57 11.21 7.88
C LEU A 160 -0.93 10.97 8.12
N CYS A 161 -1.30 9.71 8.42
CA CYS A 161 -2.65 9.33 8.83
C CYS A 161 -3.11 10.08 10.10
N GLU A 162 -2.26 10.20 11.11
CA GLU A 162 -2.56 10.97 12.33
C GLU A 162 -2.86 12.45 12.02
N ALA A 163 -2.02 13.10 11.22
CA ALA A 163 -2.18 14.51 10.87
C ALA A 163 -3.49 14.77 10.13
N LEU A 164 -3.86 13.86 9.22
CA LEU A 164 -5.15 13.89 8.54
C LEU A 164 -6.32 13.73 9.51
N LEU A 165 -6.30 12.70 10.35
CA LEU A 165 -7.38 12.44 11.31
C LEU A 165 -7.54 13.60 12.31
N MET A 166 -6.46 14.32 12.64
CA MET A 166 -6.51 15.52 13.45
C MET A 166 -7.26 16.67 12.77
N VAL A 167 -7.09 16.85 11.46
CA VAL A 167 -7.86 17.86 10.69
C VAL A 167 -9.33 17.49 10.65
N GLU A 168 -9.65 16.22 10.37
CA GLU A 168 -11.03 15.75 10.32
C GLU A 168 -11.72 15.83 11.70
N ALA A 169 -11.01 15.45 12.77
CA ALA A 169 -11.51 15.63 14.14
C ALA A 169 -11.75 17.10 14.48
N PHE A 170 -10.83 18.00 14.10
CA PHE A 170 -10.98 19.45 14.32
C PHE A 170 -12.20 20.00 13.58
N HIS A 171 -12.41 19.64 12.31
CA HIS A 171 -13.59 20.06 11.54
C HIS A 171 -14.91 19.52 12.10
N ASN A 172 -14.88 18.35 12.75
CA ASN A 172 -16.03 17.77 13.44
C ASN A 172 -16.16 18.26 14.89
N ASN A 173 -15.34 19.21 15.35
CA ASN A 173 -15.29 19.72 16.71
C ASN A 173 -15.10 18.62 17.78
N ILE A 174 -14.24 17.64 17.47
CA ILE A 174 -13.89 16.51 18.33
C ILE A 174 -12.52 16.78 18.95
N VAL A 175 -12.46 16.74 20.29
CA VAL A 175 -11.19 16.81 21.01
C VAL A 175 -10.40 15.53 20.73
N PHE A 176 -9.22 15.66 20.13
CA PHE A 176 -8.36 14.51 19.90
C PHE A 176 -7.69 14.04 21.20
N PRO A 177 -7.58 12.72 21.44
CA PRO A 177 -6.96 12.19 22.65
C PRO A 177 -5.46 12.48 22.74
N ASN A 178 -4.90 12.33 23.94
CA ASN A 178 -3.45 12.26 24.16
C ASN A 178 -2.85 11.02 23.49
N LYS A 179 -1.54 11.05 23.25
CA LYS A 179 -0.84 9.92 22.63
C LYS A 179 -0.81 8.73 23.58
N PHE A 180 -1.07 7.53 23.04
CA PHE A 180 -1.00 6.28 23.79
C PHE A 180 0.44 5.95 24.22
N THR A 181 0.63 5.59 25.50
CA THR A 181 1.95 5.35 26.10
C THR A 181 2.30 3.87 26.30
N GLY A 182 1.39 2.94 25.99
CA GLY A 182 1.64 1.50 26.10
C GLY A 182 2.44 0.91 24.94
N ASP A 183 2.69 -0.40 25.01
CA ASP A 183 3.39 -1.15 23.96
C ASP A 183 2.45 -1.44 22.78
N GLY A 184 2.97 -1.27 21.56
CA GLY A 184 2.24 -1.54 20.31
C GLY A 184 2.28 -3.02 19.92
N GLY A 185 1.43 -3.44 18.99
CA GLY A 185 1.45 -4.81 18.46
C GLY A 185 2.29 -4.98 17.19
N HIS A 186 2.66 -6.23 16.89
CA HIS A 186 3.44 -6.63 15.73
C HIS A 186 2.60 -7.52 14.80
N VAL A 187 2.81 -7.43 13.48
CA VAL A 187 2.16 -8.28 12.47
C VAL A 187 3.27 -8.95 11.65
N GLU A 188 3.19 -10.27 11.50
CA GLU A 188 4.14 -11.09 10.72
C GLU A 188 3.46 -11.56 9.42
N ALA A 189 4.25 -11.67 8.34
CA ALA A 189 3.84 -12.26 7.07
C ALA A 189 4.56 -13.59 6.85
N LEU A 190 3.85 -14.57 6.27
CA LEU A 190 4.34 -15.94 6.02
C LEU A 190 4.58 -16.22 4.53
N GLU A 191 5.33 -17.30 4.28
CA GLU A 191 6.21 -17.65 3.16
C GLU A 191 5.65 -17.67 1.72
N ALA A 192 6.57 -17.59 0.75
CA ALA A 192 6.36 -17.62 -0.69
C ALA A 192 6.95 -18.88 -1.37
N GLY A 193 6.41 -19.27 -2.52
CA GLY A 193 6.87 -20.40 -3.36
C GLY A 193 6.92 -20.05 -4.86
N VAL A 194 7.46 -20.96 -5.68
CA VAL A 194 7.56 -20.81 -7.16
C VAL A 194 6.54 -21.73 -7.85
N PHE A 195 5.73 -21.17 -8.75
CA PHE A 195 4.63 -21.86 -9.43
C PHE A 195 4.73 -21.71 -10.96
N ARG A 196 4.37 -22.74 -11.73
CA ARG A 196 4.38 -22.72 -13.21
C ARG A 196 3.13 -23.34 -13.84
N ALA A 197 2.65 -22.71 -14.92
CA ALA A 197 1.43 -23.11 -15.65
C ALA A 197 1.65 -24.23 -16.68
N ASP A 198 2.90 -24.52 -17.03
CA ASP A 198 3.30 -25.44 -18.10
C ASP A 198 3.46 -26.90 -17.64
N ILE A 199 3.28 -27.17 -16.35
CA ILE A 199 3.42 -28.52 -15.78
C ILE A 199 2.03 -29.08 -15.43
N PRO A 200 1.63 -30.25 -16.00
CA PRO A 200 0.37 -30.88 -15.68
C PRO A 200 0.22 -31.15 -14.18
N CYS A 201 -0.94 -30.80 -13.64
CA CYS A 201 -1.28 -30.99 -12.24
C CYS A 201 -2.46 -31.95 -12.11
N LYS A 202 -2.39 -32.84 -11.12
CA LYS A 202 -3.54 -33.69 -10.75
C LYS A 202 -4.54 -32.88 -9.93
N PHE A 203 -5.81 -32.91 -10.30
CA PHE A 203 -6.90 -32.28 -9.54
C PHE A 203 -7.88 -33.33 -9.04
N ARG A 204 -8.46 -33.05 -7.87
CA ARG A 204 -9.52 -33.86 -7.25
C ARG A 204 -10.60 -32.90 -6.80
N LEU A 205 -11.56 -32.66 -7.69
CA LEU A 205 -12.66 -31.73 -7.45
C LEU A 205 -13.72 -32.40 -6.59
N ALA A 206 -14.32 -31.67 -5.66
CA ALA A 206 -15.42 -32.12 -4.83
C ALA A 206 -16.74 -31.99 -5.61
N PRO A 207 -17.43 -33.09 -5.96
CA PRO A 207 -18.65 -33.02 -6.77
C PRO A 207 -19.78 -32.22 -6.11
N ALA A 208 -19.89 -32.28 -4.78
CA ALA A 208 -20.88 -31.51 -4.03
C ALA A 208 -20.69 -29.98 -4.20
N ALA A 209 -19.43 -29.52 -4.18
CA ALA A 209 -19.09 -28.12 -4.38
C ALA A 209 -19.38 -27.66 -5.80
N LEU A 210 -18.97 -28.45 -6.79
CA LEU A 210 -19.24 -28.17 -8.21
C LEU A 210 -20.74 -28.10 -8.50
N LYS A 211 -21.54 -29.00 -7.91
CA LYS A 211 -22.99 -28.98 -8.04
C LYS A 211 -23.61 -27.73 -7.41
N SER A 212 -23.18 -27.36 -6.21
CA SER A 212 -23.66 -26.12 -5.56
C SER A 212 -23.31 -24.87 -6.37
N LEU A 213 -22.13 -24.82 -6.98
CA LEU A 213 -21.72 -23.71 -7.84
C LEU A 213 -22.55 -23.67 -9.13
N ARG A 214 -22.73 -24.82 -9.79
CA ARG A 214 -23.60 -24.96 -10.97
C ARG A 214 -25.01 -24.46 -10.72
N ASP A 215 -25.62 -24.87 -9.60
CA ASP A 215 -27.01 -24.55 -9.28
C ASP A 215 -27.18 -23.06 -8.90
N SER A 216 -26.11 -22.39 -8.45
CA SER A 216 -26.11 -20.97 -8.09
C SER A 216 -25.67 -20.03 -9.22
N VAL A 217 -25.35 -20.55 -10.42
CA VAL A 217 -24.92 -19.74 -11.58
C VAL A 217 -25.90 -18.61 -11.91
N PRO A 218 -27.22 -18.85 -12.08
CA PRO A 218 -28.15 -17.78 -12.47
C PRO A 218 -28.21 -16.65 -11.44
N GLU A 219 -28.35 -17.02 -10.16
CA GLU A 219 -28.40 -16.05 -9.05
C GLU A 219 -27.09 -15.26 -8.93
N THR A 220 -25.94 -15.90 -9.19
CA THR A 220 -24.63 -15.24 -9.10
C THR A 220 -24.43 -14.24 -10.23
N ILE A 221 -24.75 -14.61 -11.47
CA ILE A 221 -24.62 -13.72 -12.64
C ILE A 221 -25.61 -12.55 -12.53
N GLU A 222 -26.85 -12.79 -12.12
CA GLU A 222 -27.84 -11.74 -11.90
C GLU A 222 -27.37 -10.72 -10.85
N LYS A 223 -26.89 -11.21 -9.70
CA LYS A 223 -26.36 -10.35 -8.64
C LYS A 223 -25.18 -9.51 -9.12
N GLU A 224 -24.28 -10.08 -9.91
CA GLU A 224 -23.12 -9.38 -10.46
C GLU A 224 -23.56 -8.26 -11.42
N LEU A 225 -24.47 -8.55 -12.35
CA LEU A 225 -25.01 -7.57 -13.31
C LEU A 225 -25.67 -6.39 -12.61
N ILE A 226 -26.52 -6.66 -11.61
CA ILE A 226 -27.26 -5.63 -10.89
C ILE A 226 -26.33 -4.83 -9.96
N ARG A 227 -25.44 -5.50 -9.22
CA ARG A 227 -24.67 -4.87 -8.15
C ARG A 227 -23.38 -4.23 -8.62
N GLU A 228 -22.60 -4.92 -9.45
CA GLU A 228 -21.27 -4.46 -9.88
C GLU A 228 -21.36 -3.63 -11.16
N PHE A 229 -22.21 -4.02 -12.11
CA PHE A 229 -22.37 -3.31 -13.38
C PHE A 229 -23.53 -2.31 -13.39
N GLY A 230 -24.47 -2.39 -12.45
CA GLY A 230 -25.66 -1.54 -12.42
C GLY A 230 -26.58 -1.73 -13.63
N ILE A 231 -26.54 -2.92 -14.25
CA ILE A 231 -27.32 -3.28 -15.44
C ILE A 231 -28.56 -4.07 -14.98
N PRO A 232 -29.77 -3.53 -15.16
CA PRO A 232 -31.01 -4.28 -14.95
C PRO A 232 -31.10 -5.49 -15.89
N LEU A 233 -31.61 -6.62 -15.39
CA LEU A 233 -31.70 -7.88 -16.14
C LEU A 233 -32.50 -7.74 -17.45
N GLU A 234 -33.49 -6.85 -17.48
CA GLU A 234 -34.30 -6.54 -18.67
C GLU A 234 -33.50 -6.03 -19.88
N ASN A 235 -32.29 -5.49 -19.64
CA ASN A 235 -31.41 -4.99 -20.69
C ASN A 235 -30.41 -6.05 -21.19
N VAL A 236 -30.48 -7.27 -20.66
CA VAL A 236 -29.54 -8.37 -20.96
C VAL A 236 -30.22 -9.35 -21.92
N VAL A 237 -29.67 -9.47 -23.12
CA VAL A 237 -30.31 -10.21 -24.23
C VAL A 237 -30.02 -11.72 -24.23
N ASP A 238 -28.91 -12.14 -23.59
CA ASP A 238 -28.36 -13.50 -23.67
C ASP A 238 -28.17 -14.14 -22.29
N PHE A 239 -28.89 -13.68 -21.26
CA PHE A 239 -28.71 -14.13 -19.88
C PHE A 239 -28.84 -15.65 -19.71
N GLU A 240 -29.92 -16.23 -20.25
CA GLU A 240 -30.18 -17.68 -20.13
C GLU A 240 -29.13 -18.51 -20.89
N GLU A 241 -28.72 -18.05 -22.08
CA GLU A 241 -27.68 -18.69 -22.89
C GLU A 241 -26.35 -18.74 -22.13
N ARG A 242 -25.92 -17.59 -21.57
CA ARG A 242 -24.66 -17.51 -20.81
C ARG A 242 -24.72 -18.33 -19.53
N CYS A 243 -25.85 -18.36 -18.84
CA CYS A 243 -26.03 -19.24 -17.68
C CYS A 243 -25.87 -20.72 -18.06
N ALA A 244 -26.49 -21.15 -19.16
CA ALA A 244 -26.43 -22.53 -19.63
C ALA A 244 -25.00 -22.95 -20.02
N GLU A 245 -24.26 -22.10 -20.74
CA GLU A 245 -22.86 -22.35 -21.09
C GLU A 245 -21.96 -22.55 -19.86
N VAL A 246 -22.15 -21.72 -18.83
CA VAL A 246 -21.40 -21.83 -17.58
C VAL A 246 -21.79 -23.11 -16.83
N GLN A 247 -23.08 -23.44 -16.78
CA GLN A 247 -23.55 -24.68 -16.17
C GLN A 247 -23.03 -25.93 -16.89
N GLU A 248 -22.95 -25.91 -18.22
CA GLU A 248 -22.36 -27.00 -19.02
C GLU A 248 -20.87 -27.20 -18.67
N THR A 249 -20.14 -26.10 -18.43
CA THR A 249 -18.75 -26.19 -17.96
C THR A 249 -18.67 -26.93 -16.62
N PHE A 250 -19.55 -26.63 -15.67
CA PHE A 250 -19.63 -27.38 -14.42
C PHE A 250 -20.05 -28.83 -14.60
N ASP A 251 -20.95 -29.13 -15.53
CA ASP A 251 -21.35 -30.50 -15.86
C ASP A 251 -20.17 -31.32 -16.40
N ASN A 252 -19.34 -30.72 -17.24
CA ASN A 252 -18.08 -31.32 -17.71
C ASN A 252 -17.07 -31.55 -16.57
N LEU A 253 -17.04 -30.65 -15.57
CA LEU A 253 -16.23 -30.84 -14.35
C LEU A 253 -16.76 -32.00 -13.49
N LEU A 254 -18.09 -32.10 -13.35
CA LEU A 254 -18.78 -33.13 -12.59
C LEU A 254 -18.65 -34.53 -13.21
N ALA A 255 -18.62 -34.63 -14.54
CA ALA A 255 -18.46 -35.90 -15.24
C ALA A 255 -17.09 -36.54 -14.97
N ILE A 256 -16.03 -35.73 -14.87
CA ILE A 256 -14.65 -36.19 -14.62
C ILE A 256 -14.00 -35.34 -13.52
N PRO A 257 -14.32 -35.57 -12.24
CA PRO A 257 -13.85 -34.74 -11.13
C PRO A 257 -12.39 -35.02 -10.75
N ALA A 258 -11.86 -36.20 -11.09
CA ALA A 258 -10.45 -36.53 -10.95
C ALA A 258 -9.75 -36.42 -12.31
N ARG A 259 -8.89 -35.42 -12.47
CA ARG A 259 -8.30 -35.07 -13.78
C ARG A 259 -6.83 -34.70 -13.68
N MET A 260 -6.14 -34.75 -14.81
CA MET A 260 -4.75 -34.35 -14.97
C MET A 260 -4.65 -33.42 -16.18
N GLU A 261 -4.35 -32.15 -15.94
CA GLU A 261 -4.31 -31.12 -16.98
C GLU A 261 -3.37 -29.99 -16.56
N ASN A 262 -2.97 -29.15 -17.52
CA ASN A 262 -2.17 -27.96 -17.23
C ASN A 262 -3.02 -26.95 -16.44
N PRO A 263 -2.53 -26.47 -15.29
CA PRO A 263 -3.27 -25.57 -14.44
C PRO A 263 -3.37 -24.18 -15.07
N ARG A 264 -4.47 -23.48 -14.78
CA ARG A 264 -4.53 -22.02 -14.94
C ARG A 264 -4.23 -21.35 -13.62
N ILE A 265 -3.34 -20.38 -13.63
CA ILE A 265 -2.97 -19.62 -12.43
C ILE A 265 -3.90 -18.42 -12.33
N TYR A 266 -4.73 -18.41 -11.30
CA TYR A 266 -5.60 -17.29 -10.97
C TYR A 266 -5.04 -16.55 -9.77
N HIS A 267 -5.14 -15.22 -9.81
CA HIS A 267 -4.86 -14.34 -8.70
C HIS A 267 -6.14 -13.57 -8.36
N LEU A 268 -6.70 -13.81 -7.18
CA LEU A 268 -7.82 -13.06 -6.64
C LEU A 268 -7.27 -12.03 -5.65
N ASP A 269 -7.72 -10.78 -5.74
CA ASP A 269 -7.34 -9.69 -4.84
C ASP A 269 -8.61 -8.99 -4.35
N VAL A 270 -8.85 -9.00 -3.04
CA VAL A 270 -9.93 -8.23 -2.44
C VAL A 270 -9.52 -6.76 -2.39
N GLY A 271 -10.03 -5.98 -3.37
CA GLY A 271 -9.72 -4.57 -3.49
C GLY A 271 -9.96 -3.78 -2.20
N ALA A 272 -8.89 -3.26 -1.59
CA ALA A 272 -8.94 -2.49 -0.34
C ALA A 272 -9.67 -3.23 0.80
N MET A 273 -9.29 -4.50 1.03
CA MET A 273 -9.87 -5.41 2.00
C MET A 273 -10.10 -4.80 3.40
N TYR A 274 -9.04 -4.40 4.11
CA TYR A 274 -9.17 -3.85 5.47
C TYR A 274 -10.00 -2.57 5.55
N PRO A 275 -9.82 -1.57 4.68
CA PRO A 275 -10.73 -0.44 4.59
C PRO A 275 -12.19 -0.86 4.41
N ASN A 276 -12.49 -1.81 3.51
CA ASN A 276 -13.86 -2.25 3.30
C ASN A 276 -14.43 -3.00 4.51
N ILE A 277 -13.63 -3.77 5.25
CA ILE A 277 -14.03 -4.39 6.53
C ILE A 277 -14.35 -3.31 7.56
N ILE A 278 -13.50 -2.28 7.68
CA ILE A 278 -13.69 -1.13 8.56
C ILE A 278 -15.03 -0.44 8.25
N LEU A 279 -15.30 -0.16 6.99
CA LEU A 279 -16.52 0.52 6.55
C LEU A 279 -17.77 -0.34 6.74
N THR A 280 -17.71 -1.62 6.37
CA THR A 280 -18.85 -2.56 6.47
C THR A 280 -19.31 -2.78 7.91
N ASN A 281 -18.35 -2.81 8.84
CA ASN A 281 -18.62 -3.06 10.26
C ASN A 281 -18.62 -1.78 11.11
N ARG A 282 -18.42 -0.61 10.47
CA ARG A 282 -18.32 0.72 11.09
C ARG A 282 -17.30 0.75 12.25
N LEU A 283 -16.12 0.20 11.99
CA LEU A 283 -15.07 0.05 13.00
C LEU A 283 -14.29 1.35 13.16
N GLN A 284 -14.19 1.83 14.39
CA GLN A 284 -13.36 2.97 14.75
C GLN A 284 -12.99 2.89 16.23
N PRO A 285 -11.86 3.46 16.67
CA PRO A 285 -11.36 3.28 18.04
C PRO A 285 -12.36 3.76 19.10
N CYS A 286 -13.01 4.91 18.87
CA CYS A 286 -14.00 5.47 19.79
C CYS A 286 -15.32 4.65 19.87
N ALA A 287 -15.59 3.77 18.90
CA ALA A 287 -16.79 2.94 18.92
C ALA A 287 -16.61 1.63 19.71
N MET A 288 -15.39 1.29 20.12
CA MET A 288 -15.11 0.11 20.93
C MET A 288 -15.47 0.42 22.38
N VAL A 289 -16.66 -0.04 22.81
CA VAL A 289 -17.22 0.30 24.13
C VAL A 289 -17.36 -0.94 24.99
N ASN A 290 -17.19 -0.78 26.30
CA ASN A 290 -17.51 -1.82 27.27
C ASN A 290 -18.99 -1.69 27.72
N GLU A 291 -19.45 -2.65 28.53
CA GLU A 291 -20.82 -2.65 29.03
C GLU A 291 -21.12 -1.42 29.89
N GLU A 292 -20.17 -0.95 30.70
CA GLU A 292 -20.32 0.22 31.56
C GLU A 292 -20.62 1.50 30.76
N ILE A 293 -19.81 1.79 29.74
CA ILE A 293 -20.02 2.93 28.83
C ILE A 293 -21.36 2.78 28.11
N CYS A 294 -21.68 1.58 27.64
CA CYS A 294 -22.95 1.33 26.97
C CYS A 294 -24.13 1.51 27.93
N MET A 295 -24.03 1.15 29.20
CA MET A 295 -25.09 1.32 30.20
C MET A 295 -25.36 2.79 30.52
N ALA A 296 -24.31 3.61 30.57
CA ALA A 296 -24.41 5.06 30.79
C ALA A 296 -24.96 5.83 29.56
N CYS A 297 -25.02 5.19 28.40
CA CYS A 297 -25.50 5.82 27.17
C CYS A 297 -27.00 6.12 27.24
N THR A 298 -27.40 7.35 26.88
CA THR A 298 -28.81 7.79 26.82
C THR A 298 -29.67 6.98 25.84
N TYR A 299 -29.02 6.23 24.96
CA TYR A 299 -29.64 5.38 23.97
C TYR A 299 -29.70 3.90 24.34
N ASN A 300 -29.24 3.53 25.54
CA ASN A 300 -29.32 2.17 26.03
C ASN A 300 -30.78 1.81 26.38
N ARG A 301 -31.49 1.29 25.39
CA ARG A 301 -32.87 0.79 25.51
C ARG A 301 -32.91 -0.70 25.18
N PRO A 302 -33.89 -1.48 25.69
CA PRO A 302 -34.02 -2.90 25.37
C PRO A 302 -34.13 -3.21 23.87
N ASP A 303 -34.67 -2.27 23.08
CA ASP A 303 -34.85 -2.36 21.63
C ASP A 303 -33.68 -1.78 20.80
N ALA A 304 -32.60 -1.35 21.47
CA ALA A 304 -31.47 -0.69 20.80
C ALA A 304 -30.72 -1.65 19.86
N LYS A 305 -30.86 -1.44 18.55
CA LYS A 305 -30.19 -2.23 17.49
C LYS A 305 -28.76 -1.77 17.17
N CYS A 306 -28.20 -0.85 17.97
CA CYS A 306 -26.89 -0.24 17.68
C CYS A 306 -25.69 -1.02 18.23
N LYS A 307 -25.90 -2.10 18.98
CA LYS A 307 -24.81 -2.91 19.56
C LYS A 307 -24.42 -4.00 18.57
N ARG A 308 -23.22 -3.91 18.01
CA ARG A 308 -22.63 -4.98 17.18
C ARG A 308 -21.52 -5.66 17.97
N VAL A 309 -21.60 -6.96 18.20
CA VAL A 309 -20.55 -7.72 18.88
C VAL A 309 -19.74 -8.50 17.86
N MET A 310 -18.42 -8.40 17.90
CA MET A 310 -17.52 -9.12 17.01
C MET A 310 -16.41 -9.84 17.78
N ASN A 311 -16.01 -10.99 17.25
CA ASN A 311 -14.95 -11.81 17.81
C ASN A 311 -13.59 -11.40 17.23
N TRP A 312 -12.54 -11.54 18.01
CA TRP A 312 -11.16 -11.39 17.57
C TRP A 312 -10.22 -12.24 18.43
N GLU A 313 -9.07 -12.59 17.87
CA GLU A 313 -8.06 -13.37 18.59
C GLU A 313 -7.00 -12.44 19.17
N TRP A 314 -6.80 -12.51 20.48
CA TRP A 314 -5.71 -11.86 21.18
C TRP A 314 -4.52 -12.80 21.30
N ARG A 315 -3.33 -12.30 20.95
CA ARG A 315 -2.06 -13.01 21.14
C ARG A 315 -1.20 -12.27 22.16
N GLY A 316 -0.93 -12.93 23.28
CA GLY A 316 0.01 -12.44 24.30
C GLY A 316 1.29 -13.26 24.30
N GLU A 317 2.42 -12.59 24.47
CA GLU A 317 3.71 -13.23 24.69
C GLU A 317 4.21 -12.89 26.09
N LEU A 318 4.41 -13.92 26.91
CA LEU A 318 4.87 -13.79 28.28
C LEU A 318 6.32 -14.24 28.37
N ASN A 319 7.18 -13.43 28.99
CA ASN A 319 8.55 -13.83 29.31
C ASN A 319 8.50 -15.02 30.29
N TYR A 320 9.15 -16.12 29.92
CA TYR A 320 9.15 -17.37 30.66
C TYR A 320 10.56 -17.76 31.13
N CYS A 321 10.64 -18.69 32.08
CA CYS A 321 11.92 -19.02 32.70
C CYS A 321 12.70 -20.05 31.87
N ARG A 322 13.69 -19.58 31.10
CA ARG A 322 14.63 -20.43 30.35
C ARG A 322 15.36 -21.43 31.26
N ARG A 323 15.68 -21.05 32.50
CA ARG A 323 16.45 -21.88 33.44
C ARG A 323 15.66 -23.08 33.97
N VAL A 324 14.36 -22.92 34.20
CA VAL A 324 13.51 -23.98 34.79
C VAL A 324 12.81 -24.79 33.71
N TYR A 325 12.37 -24.14 32.63
CA TYR A 325 11.50 -24.75 31.62
C TYR A 325 12.10 -24.83 30.22
N GLY A 326 13.34 -24.36 30.02
CA GLY A 326 14.01 -24.38 28.70
C GLY A 326 13.36 -23.48 27.65
N ARG A 327 12.36 -22.66 28.01
CA ARG A 327 11.63 -21.76 27.10
C ARG A 327 11.74 -20.32 27.55
N THR A 328 12.03 -19.43 26.61
CA THR A 328 12.18 -17.98 26.86
C THR A 328 10.85 -17.24 26.82
N HIS A 329 9.91 -17.71 25.99
CA HIS A 329 8.60 -17.08 25.81
C HIS A 329 7.49 -18.12 25.84
N LEU A 330 6.34 -17.72 26.39
CA LEU A 330 5.09 -18.47 26.33
C LEU A 330 4.06 -17.64 25.56
N THR A 331 3.64 -18.15 24.41
CA THR A 331 2.57 -17.53 23.61
C THR A 331 1.22 -18.05 24.08
N ARG A 332 0.28 -17.15 24.32
CA ARG A 332 -1.12 -17.45 24.66
C ARG A 332 -2.04 -16.82 23.61
N LEU A 333 -2.95 -17.62 23.07
CA LEU A 333 -4.00 -17.17 22.16
C LEU A 333 -5.34 -17.22 22.91
N GLU A 334 -6.14 -16.16 22.80
CA GLU A 334 -7.46 -16.08 23.41
C GLU A 334 -8.47 -15.47 22.46
N MET A 335 -9.61 -16.13 22.27
CA MET A 335 -10.75 -15.51 21.61
C MET A 335 -11.42 -14.50 22.54
N ARG A 336 -11.52 -13.25 22.09
CA ARG A 336 -12.18 -12.14 22.79
C ARG A 336 -13.35 -11.62 21.98
N GLN A 337 -14.26 -10.94 22.68
CA GLN A 337 -15.40 -10.28 22.09
C GLN A 337 -15.36 -8.80 22.43
N THR A 338 -15.71 -7.95 21.47
CA THR A 338 -15.82 -6.51 21.69
C THR A 338 -17.14 -6.00 21.15
N MET A 339 -17.78 -5.12 21.92
CA MET A 339 -18.98 -4.40 21.52
C MET A 339 -18.60 -3.13 20.76
N ILE A 340 -19.21 -2.95 19.59
CA ILE A 340 -19.00 -1.82 18.69
C ILE A 340 -20.29 -1.01 18.63
N CYS A 341 -20.22 0.24 19.08
CA CYS A 341 -21.33 1.19 19.01
C CYS A 341 -21.54 1.66 17.56
N GLN A 342 -22.65 1.26 16.95
CA GLN A 342 -23.01 1.68 15.58
C GLN A 342 -23.57 3.12 15.49
N ARG A 343 -23.60 3.86 16.60
CA ARG A 343 -24.12 5.23 16.71
C ARG A 343 -23.09 6.30 17.06
N GLU A 344 -21.87 5.90 17.41
CA GLU A 344 -20.80 6.84 17.75
C GLU A 344 -20.52 7.81 16.60
N ASN A 345 -20.02 9.02 16.85
CA ASN A 345 -19.65 9.97 15.79
C ASN A 345 -18.70 9.30 14.78
N ALA A 346 -19.04 9.34 13.50
CA ALA A 346 -18.39 8.53 12.46
C ALA A 346 -17.16 9.16 11.81
N PHE A 347 -16.59 10.26 12.35
CA PHE A 347 -15.52 11.01 11.69
C PHE A 347 -14.37 10.13 11.15
N TYR A 348 -13.96 9.09 11.89
CA TYR A 348 -12.92 8.16 11.46
C TYR A 348 -13.35 7.32 10.26
N VAL A 349 -14.52 6.67 10.36
CA VAL A 349 -15.10 5.84 9.29
C VAL A 349 -15.38 6.68 8.04
N ASP A 350 -15.92 7.88 8.21
CA ASP A 350 -16.21 8.81 7.11
C ASP A 350 -14.93 9.27 6.41
N THR A 351 -13.84 9.49 7.17
CA THR A 351 -12.51 9.79 6.61
C THR A 351 -12.01 8.62 5.76
N VAL A 352 -12.07 7.38 6.28
CA VAL A 352 -11.68 6.18 5.53
C VAL A 352 -12.50 6.04 4.25
N LYS A 353 -13.81 6.28 4.33
CA LYS A 353 -14.74 6.21 3.19
C LYS A 353 -14.37 7.23 2.13
N ALA A 354 -14.20 8.50 2.53
CA ALA A 354 -13.82 9.58 1.62
C ALA A 354 -12.51 9.27 0.89
N PHE A 355 -11.50 8.70 1.57
CA PHE A 355 -10.25 8.31 0.94
C PHE A 355 -10.38 7.13 -0.03
N ARG A 356 -11.16 6.12 0.33
CA ARG A 356 -11.44 4.98 -0.55
C ARG A 356 -12.16 5.45 -1.81
N ASP A 357 -13.19 6.27 -1.65
CA ASP A 357 -14.05 6.70 -2.76
C ASP A 357 -13.26 7.61 -3.72
N ARG A 358 -12.52 8.60 -3.21
CA ARG A 358 -11.59 9.42 -4.02
C ARG A 358 -10.54 8.57 -4.74
N ARG A 359 -10.01 7.52 -4.10
CA ARG A 359 -9.08 6.61 -4.76
C ARG A 359 -9.71 5.90 -5.94
N TYR A 360 -10.97 5.45 -5.82
CA TYR A 360 -11.69 4.82 -6.93
C TYR A 360 -11.93 5.81 -8.07
N GLU A 361 -12.28 7.07 -7.78
CA GLU A 361 -12.35 8.12 -8.80
C GLU A 361 -11.02 8.27 -9.55
N TYR A 362 -9.89 8.35 -8.84
CA TYR A 362 -8.57 8.44 -9.49
C TYR A 362 -8.19 7.18 -10.25
N LYS A 363 -8.61 5.99 -9.82
CA LYS A 363 -8.41 4.75 -10.58
C LYS A 363 -9.19 4.77 -11.91
N GLU A 364 -10.42 5.25 -11.89
CA GLU A 364 -11.23 5.38 -13.11
C GLU A 364 -10.67 6.45 -14.04
N LEU A 365 -10.25 7.61 -13.50
CA LEU A 365 -9.57 8.64 -14.28
C LEU A 365 -8.26 8.14 -14.89
N LEU A 366 -7.49 7.34 -14.15
CA LEU A 366 -6.28 6.69 -14.66
C LEU A 366 -6.60 5.72 -15.80
N LYS A 367 -7.66 4.91 -15.66
CA LYS A 367 -8.11 3.98 -16.71
C LYS A 367 -8.49 4.74 -17.98
N LYS A 368 -9.28 5.81 -17.86
CA LYS A 368 -9.65 6.69 -18.97
C LYS A 368 -8.41 7.36 -19.60
N ALA A 369 -7.50 7.88 -18.78
CA ALA A 369 -6.28 8.52 -19.27
C ALA A 369 -5.36 7.56 -20.02
N LYS A 370 -5.28 6.29 -19.60
CA LYS A 370 -4.56 5.23 -20.34
C LYS A 370 -5.23 4.93 -21.67
N GLY A 371 -6.54 4.76 -21.69
CA GLY A 371 -7.30 4.56 -22.94
C GLY A 371 -7.09 5.71 -23.93
N SER A 372 -7.23 6.96 -23.48
CA SER A 372 -6.98 8.13 -24.32
C SER A 372 -5.53 8.27 -24.78
N LEU A 373 -4.55 7.71 -24.06
CA LEU A 373 -3.16 7.68 -24.51
C LEU A 373 -2.96 6.70 -25.66
N ASP A 374 -3.64 5.56 -25.61
CA ASP A 374 -3.56 4.52 -26.65
C ASP A 374 -4.23 4.94 -27.98
N GLU A 375 -5.17 5.90 -27.92
CA GLU A 375 -5.87 6.47 -29.08
C GLU A 375 -5.08 7.57 -29.81
N ILE A 376 -4.04 8.15 -29.20
CA ILE A 376 -3.29 9.26 -29.81
C ILE A 376 -2.34 8.74 -30.89
N SER A 377 -2.31 9.44 -32.04
CA SER A 377 -1.38 9.13 -33.13
C SER A 377 0.08 9.21 -32.67
N LYS A 378 0.90 8.26 -33.13
CA LYS A 378 2.34 8.19 -32.82
C LYS A 378 3.13 9.43 -33.28
N ASP A 379 2.59 10.17 -34.24
CA ASP A 379 3.22 11.36 -34.81
C ASP A 379 2.96 12.63 -33.97
N ASP A 380 1.96 12.61 -33.08
CA ASP A 380 1.66 13.73 -32.18
C ASP A 380 2.45 13.62 -30.86
N ILE A 381 3.74 13.97 -30.94
CA ILE A 381 4.65 13.95 -29.78
C ILE A 381 4.14 14.85 -28.65
N ALA A 382 3.52 15.99 -28.97
CA ALA A 382 3.00 16.93 -27.98
C ALA A 382 1.79 16.35 -27.24
N GLY A 383 0.84 15.77 -27.99
CA GLY A 383 -0.33 15.08 -27.44
C GLY A 383 0.05 13.88 -26.58
N ILE A 384 1.01 13.06 -27.03
CA ILE A 384 1.54 11.93 -26.26
C ILE A 384 2.12 12.42 -24.94
N LYS A 385 2.95 13.47 -24.96
CA LYS A 385 3.58 14.01 -23.74
C LYS A 385 2.53 14.53 -22.75
N ALA A 386 1.50 15.24 -23.24
CA ALA A 386 0.41 15.74 -22.40
C ALA A 386 -0.45 14.61 -21.80
N ALA A 387 -0.77 13.58 -22.60
CA ALA A 387 -1.51 12.41 -22.13
C ALA A 387 -0.70 11.57 -21.12
N GLN A 388 0.59 11.35 -21.37
CA GLN A 388 1.49 10.72 -20.41
C GLN A 388 1.55 11.49 -19.08
N GLY A 389 1.60 12.83 -19.12
CA GLY A 389 1.52 13.67 -17.93
C GLY A 389 0.25 13.42 -17.12
N ARG A 390 -0.92 13.28 -17.78
CA ARG A 390 -2.19 12.95 -17.12
C ARG A 390 -2.18 11.55 -16.49
N VAL A 391 -1.62 10.56 -17.19
CA VAL A 391 -1.45 9.19 -16.65
C VAL A 391 -0.60 9.22 -15.39
N VAL A 392 0.55 9.89 -15.43
CA VAL A 392 1.46 10.01 -14.27
C VAL A 392 0.76 10.70 -13.09
N LEU A 393 -0.01 11.77 -13.35
CA LEU A 393 -0.77 12.48 -12.32
C LEU A 393 -1.79 11.56 -11.63
N TYR A 394 -2.67 10.90 -12.37
CA TYR A 394 -3.71 10.05 -11.77
C TYR A 394 -3.14 8.78 -11.15
N GLU A 395 -2.06 8.23 -11.69
CA GLU A 395 -1.32 7.14 -11.07
C GLU A 395 -0.74 7.57 -9.71
N SER A 396 -0.15 8.76 -9.65
CA SER A 396 0.40 9.30 -8.40
C SER A 396 -0.68 9.58 -7.37
N LEU A 397 -1.81 10.18 -7.78
CA LEU A 397 -2.95 10.47 -6.90
C LEU A 397 -3.57 9.20 -6.32
N GLN A 398 -3.81 8.16 -7.14
CA GLN A 398 -4.38 6.91 -6.60
C GLN A 398 -3.38 6.16 -5.70
N LEU A 399 -2.07 6.20 -6.00
CA LEU A 399 -1.04 5.60 -5.14
C LEU A 399 -0.91 6.34 -3.81
N ALA A 400 -0.96 7.67 -3.83
CA ALA A 400 -0.97 8.52 -2.62
C ALA A 400 -2.14 8.12 -1.71
N HIS A 401 -3.34 8.00 -2.27
CA HIS A 401 -4.50 7.54 -1.51
C HIS A 401 -4.35 6.10 -1.04
N LYS A 402 -3.78 5.19 -1.86
CA LYS A 402 -3.52 3.80 -1.44
C LYS A 402 -2.61 3.74 -0.20
N CYS A 403 -1.52 4.53 -0.19
CA CYS A 403 -0.56 4.56 0.91
C CYS A 403 -1.23 4.97 2.24
N ILE A 404 -2.02 6.05 2.21
CA ILE A 404 -2.76 6.50 3.40
C ILE A 404 -3.88 5.52 3.77
N LEU A 405 -4.60 5.00 2.78
CA LEU A 405 -5.73 4.10 3.00
C LEU A 405 -5.30 2.80 3.72
N ASN A 406 -4.17 2.22 3.31
CA ASN A 406 -3.59 1.05 3.97
C ASN A 406 -3.05 1.37 5.38
N SER A 407 -2.76 2.65 5.65
CA SER A 407 -2.21 3.09 6.93
C SER A 407 -3.27 3.30 8.01
N PHE A 408 -4.56 3.51 7.68
CA PHE A 408 -5.62 3.65 8.71
C PHE A 408 -5.72 2.44 9.62
N TYR A 409 -5.65 1.23 9.04
CA TYR A 409 -5.68 0.00 9.85
C TYR A 409 -4.41 -0.12 10.72
N GLY A 410 -3.21 0.08 10.14
CA GLY A 410 -1.97 -0.01 10.91
C GLY A 410 -1.83 1.09 11.97
N TYR A 411 -2.44 2.25 11.75
CA TYR A 411 -2.36 3.41 12.64
C TYR A 411 -2.99 3.16 14.02
N VAL A 412 -4.09 2.41 14.10
CA VAL A 412 -4.76 2.15 15.39
C VAL A 412 -3.95 1.25 16.32
N MET A 413 -2.90 0.59 15.82
CA MET A 413 -1.95 -0.21 16.60
C MET A 413 -0.59 0.46 16.80
N ARG A 414 -0.39 1.64 16.21
CA ARG A 414 0.89 2.35 16.27
C ARG A 414 1.14 2.87 17.68
N LYS A 415 2.36 2.66 18.20
CA LYS A 415 2.81 3.27 19.45
C LYS A 415 2.73 4.79 19.37
N GLY A 416 2.13 5.43 20.38
CA GLY A 416 1.90 6.88 20.37
C GLY A 416 0.75 7.35 19.47
N SER A 417 -0.07 6.44 18.94
CA SER A 417 -1.33 6.80 18.26
C SER A 417 -2.29 7.51 19.22
N ARG A 418 -3.03 8.50 18.72
CA ARG A 418 -4.10 9.19 19.48
C ARG A 418 -5.39 8.38 19.50
N TRP A 419 -5.64 7.62 18.45
CA TRP A 419 -6.81 6.75 18.33
C TRP A 419 -6.35 5.29 18.31
N PHE A 420 -5.73 4.86 19.42
CA PHE A 420 -5.27 3.49 19.60
C PHE A 420 -6.44 2.55 19.92
N SER A 421 -6.51 1.39 19.26
CA SER A 421 -7.41 0.30 19.64
C SER A 421 -6.90 -1.04 19.12
N MET A 422 -6.57 -1.93 20.07
CA MET A 422 -6.17 -3.30 19.77
C MET A 422 -7.35 -4.15 19.32
N GLU A 423 -8.52 -3.89 19.89
CA GLU A 423 -9.78 -4.55 19.57
C GLU A 423 -10.15 -4.31 18.11
N MET A 424 -10.11 -3.06 17.66
CA MET A 424 -10.40 -2.70 16.27
C MET A 424 -9.47 -3.44 15.31
N ALA A 425 -8.16 -3.40 15.57
CA ALA A 425 -7.19 -4.05 14.69
C ALA A 425 -7.36 -5.58 14.70
N GLY A 426 -7.57 -6.17 15.88
CA GLY A 426 -7.84 -7.60 16.04
C GLY A 426 -9.08 -8.04 15.27
N ILE A 427 -10.18 -7.27 15.34
CA ILE A 427 -11.41 -7.55 14.59
C ILE A 427 -11.18 -7.48 13.09
N VAL A 428 -10.46 -6.45 12.61
CA VAL A 428 -10.15 -6.30 11.17
C VAL A 428 -9.34 -7.49 10.67
N CYS A 429 -8.27 -7.85 11.37
CA CYS A 429 -7.44 -9.01 11.03
C CYS A 429 -8.21 -10.33 11.08
N HIS A 430 -8.95 -10.57 12.16
CA HIS A 430 -9.69 -11.82 12.32
C HIS A 430 -10.79 -11.97 11.27
N THR A 431 -11.54 -10.90 11.00
CA THR A 431 -12.56 -10.89 9.94
C THR A 431 -11.91 -11.12 8.58
N GLY A 432 -10.77 -10.49 8.32
CA GLY A 432 -10.07 -10.68 7.06
C GLY A 432 -9.53 -12.10 6.88
N ALA A 433 -8.88 -12.65 7.90
CA ALA A 433 -8.40 -14.02 7.91
C ALA A 433 -9.56 -15.02 7.69
N ASN A 434 -10.73 -14.78 8.30
CA ASN A 434 -11.90 -15.62 8.09
C ASN A 434 -12.41 -15.56 6.64
N ILE A 435 -12.52 -14.36 6.04
CA ILE A 435 -12.95 -14.21 4.63
C ILE A 435 -12.04 -15.02 3.71
N ILE A 436 -10.73 -14.91 3.90
CA ILE A 436 -9.75 -15.59 3.07
C ILE A 436 -9.70 -17.10 3.36
N THR A 437 -9.92 -17.51 4.61
CA THR A 437 -10.03 -18.92 4.98
C THR A 437 -11.26 -19.57 4.34
N GLU A 438 -12.42 -18.90 4.32
CA GLU A 438 -13.62 -19.40 3.66
C GLU A 438 -13.44 -19.48 2.13
N ALA A 439 -12.83 -18.45 1.52
CA ALA A 439 -12.49 -18.48 0.10
C ALA A 439 -11.53 -19.65 -0.24
N ARG A 440 -10.53 -19.88 0.61
CA ARG A 440 -9.61 -21.01 0.49
C ARG A 440 -10.34 -22.35 0.59
N LYS A 441 -11.26 -22.52 1.54
CA LYS A 441 -12.04 -23.77 1.69
C LYS A 441 -12.82 -24.10 0.42
N LEU A 442 -13.42 -23.10 -0.23
CA LEU A 442 -14.09 -23.29 -1.51
C LEU A 442 -13.08 -23.68 -2.59
N VAL A 443 -11.94 -22.99 -2.67
CA VAL A 443 -10.93 -23.26 -3.70
C VAL A 443 -10.28 -24.63 -3.53
N GLU A 444 -10.03 -25.09 -2.30
CA GLU A 444 -9.53 -26.45 -2.03
C GLU A 444 -10.49 -27.54 -2.56
N GLN A 445 -11.79 -27.23 -2.68
CA GLN A 445 -12.78 -28.14 -3.22
C GLN A 445 -12.83 -28.12 -4.76
N ILE A 446 -12.41 -27.04 -5.42
CA ILE A 446 -12.55 -26.87 -6.88
C ILE A 446 -11.21 -26.63 -7.61
N GLY A 447 -10.09 -26.68 -6.90
CA GLY A 447 -8.78 -26.32 -7.40
C GLY A 447 -7.68 -26.63 -6.38
N LYS A 448 -6.56 -25.93 -6.50
CA LYS A 448 -5.43 -26.05 -5.55
C LYS A 448 -4.93 -24.68 -5.11
N PRO A 449 -5.08 -24.31 -3.82
CA PRO A 449 -4.46 -23.10 -3.30
C PRO A 449 -2.94 -23.22 -3.41
N LEU A 450 -2.28 -22.13 -3.80
CA LEU A 450 -0.82 -22.06 -3.91
C LEU A 450 -0.24 -21.12 -2.85
N GLU A 451 -0.78 -19.91 -2.80
CA GLU A 451 -0.31 -18.84 -1.95
C GLU A 451 -1.52 -18.08 -1.40
N LEU A 452 -1.40 -17.65 -0.16
CA LEU A 452 -2.43 -16.91 0.54
C LEU A 452 -1.74 -15.81 1.34
N ASP A 453 -1.92 -14.58 0.90
CA ASP A 453 -1.39 -13.37 1.54
C ASP A 453 -2.48 -12.76 2.43
N THR A 454 -2.07 -12.29 3.60
CA THR A 454 -2.89 -11.57 4.57
C THR A 454 -3.59 -10.33 4.00
N ASP A 455 -3.06 -9.74 2.93
CA ASP A 455 -3.65 -8.58 2.25
C ASP A 455 -4.84 -8.93 1.33
N GLY A 456 -5.34 -10.16 1.39
CA GLY A 456 -6.48 -10.61 0.61
C GLY A 456 -6.14 -11.00 -0.81
N LYS A 457 -4.85 -11.30 -1.07
CA LYS A 457 -4.40 -11.90 -2.33
C LYS A 457 -4.35 -13.41 -2.17
N PHE A 458 -4.87 -14.09 -3.17
CA PHE A 458 -4.95 -15.52 -3.17
C PHE A 458 -4.63 -16.05 -4.56
N THR A 459 -3.59 -16.88 -4.63
CA THR A 459 -3.14 -17.51 -5.87
C THR A 459 -3.54 -18.98 -5.85
N PHE A 460 -4.17 -19.46 -6.91
CA PHE A 460 -4.54 -20.87 -7.00
C PHE A 460 -4.48 -21.42 -8.43
N TYR A 461 -4.32 -22.74 -8.52
CA TYR A 461 -4.54 -23.48 -9.76
C TYR A 461 -6.01 -23.85 -9.91
N GLY A 462 -6.62 -23.42 -11.01
CA GLY A 462 -7.96 -23.84 -11.42
C GLY A 462 -7.91 -24.84 -12.59
N CYS A 463 -8.93 -25.71 -12.64
CA CYS A 463 -9.24 -26.54 -13.79
C CYS A 463 -10.11 -25.77 -14.79
N ALA A 464 -9.77 -25.82 -16.09
CA ALA A 464 -10.55 -25.16 -17.15
C ALA A 464 -10.78 -23.62 -16.92
N PRO A 465 -11.49 -22.88 -17.81
CA PRO A 465 -11.86 -21.49 -17.52
C PRO A 465 -12.88 -21.45 -16.38
N PHE A 466 -12.42 -21.25 -15.15
CA PHE A 466 -13.26 -20.65 -14.12
C PHE A 466 -13.40 -19.18 -14.48
N PHE A 467 -14.63 -18.72 -14.72
CA PHE A 467 -14.94 -17.32 -15.02
C PHE A 467 -14.66 -16.44 -13.78
N PHE A 468 -13.39 -16.11 -13.57
CA PHE A 468 -12.96 -14.96 -12.75
C PHE A 468 -12.36 -13.85 -13.60
N SER A 469 -12.26 -14.04 -14.92
CA SER A 469 -11.71 -13.04 -15.84
C SER A 469 -12.68 -12.76 -16.98
N ARG A 470 -13.35 -11.60 -16.90
CA ARG A 470 -14.21 -11.00 -17.92
C ARG A 470 -15.59 -11.65 -18.07
N LEU A 471 -16.53 -11.15 -17.27
CA LEU A 471 -17.82 -10.71 -17.80
C LEU A 471 -17.68 -9.22 -18.13
#